data_AF-A0A2V9UHN2-F1
#
_entry.id   AF-A0A2V9UHN2-F1
#
_cell.length_a   1.000
_cell.length_b   1.000
_cell.length_c   1.000
_cell.angle_alpha   90.00
_cell.angle_beta   90.00
_cell.angle_gamma   90.00
#
_symmetry.space_group_name_H-M   'P 1'
#
loop_
_entity.id
_entity.type
_entity.pdbx_description
1 polymer ?
#
loop_
_entity_poly.entity_id
_entity_poly.type
_entity_poly.pdbx_seq_one_letter_code
_entity_poly.pdbx_strand_id
1 'polypeptide(L)'
;MRLRNILMITFLAAVAVTGCANAQQPQLTGARVVERSAKTGVQTAVQEIIKAEKGPAWMAYSVPVITGEHHMCCYGSARIMGNSACCGSCRLEGRDHDVSFGNQVGGCKATLASIFFVFMRFETGSIRQVRAFSPECAIDAPGSTIYWLQDVEPSQSIAYLESVLKQGDSLRGGSDEIVSAIALHAGATADAVLERLIQPGQPSKLRGQAAFWIGSTRGAHGLDILLALIKSDQDRQFLEQAIFAVSQNQEHERAFNELIRLARQDPRHEVREHSLFWLAQEAGQKAAGTITDAIENDPDTDVKKKAVFALSEMPKEEGVPLLIDQARKNRNPVVRKEAVFWLGQSEDPRALDFITSILEH
;
A
#
# COMPACT_ATOMS: atom_id res chain seq x y z
N MET A 1 -57.50 17.94 52.13
CA MET A 1 -57.36 16.79 51.21
C MET A 1 -55.90 16.76 50.76
N ARG A 2 -55.16 15.69 51.12
CA ARG A 2 -53.72 15.53 50.85
C ARG A 2 -53.50 15.16 49.38
N LEU A 3 -52.53 15.77 48.70
CA LEU A 3 -51.85 15.15 47.56
C LEU A 3 -50.34 15.44 47.64
N ARG A 4 -49.57 14.35 47.73
CA ARG A 4 -48.11 14.28 47.65
C ARG A 4 -47.73 14.29 46.17
N ASN A 5 -46.93 15.26 45.72
CA ASN A 5 -46.22 15.15 44.45
C ASN A 5 -44.81 14.61 44.72
N ILE A 6 -44.56 13.42 44.18
CA ILE A 6 -43.28 12.70 44.22
C ILE A 6 -42.40 13.28 43.11
N LEU A 7 -41.26 13.86 43.48
CA LEU A 7 -40.24 14.33 42.54
C LEU A 7 -39.45 13.11 42.04
N MET A 8 -39.65 12.73 40.78
CA MET A 8 -38.92 11.63 40.13
C MET A 8 -37.60 12.20 39.59
N ILE A 9 -36.49 11.92 40.27
CA ILE A 9 -35.14 12.30 39.83
C ILE A 9 -34.68 11.25 38.82
N THR A 10 -34.79 11.55 37.53
CA THR A 10 -34.14 10.79 36.46
C THR A 10 -32.64 11.12 36.43
N PHE A 11 -31.81 10.20 36.91
CA PHE A 11 -30.38 10.19 36.66
C PHE A 11 -30.15 9.90 35.17
N LEU A 12 -29.85 10.92 34.36
CA LEU A 12 -29.23 10.71 33.06
C LEU A 12 -27.79 10.27 33.31
N ALA A 13 -27.52 8.97 33.17
CA ALA A 13 -26.17 8.48 32.99
C ALA A 13 -25.66 8.99 31.63
N ALA A 14 -24.81 10.01 31.65
CA ALA A 14 -24.08 10.44 30.47
C ALA A 14 -23.11 9.32 30.07
N VAL A 15 -23.48 8.54 29.05
CA VAL A 15 -22.54 7.67 28.35
C VAL A 15 -21.57 8.60 27.63
N ALA A 16 -20.37 8.75 28.19
CA ALA A 16 -19.28 9.44 27.52
C ALA A 16 -18.88 8.59 26.31
N VAL A 17 -19.34 8.97 25.12
CA VAL A 17 -18.72 8.55 23.87
C VAL A 17 -17.35 9.22 23.85
N THR A 18 -16.31 8.50 24.26
CA THR A 18 -14.93 8.91 24.06
C THR A 18 -14.66 8.92 22.55
N GLY A 19 -14.88 10.07 21.92
CA GLY A 19 -14.36 10.32 20.58
C GLY A 19 -12.84 10.17 20.61
N CYS A 20 -12.27 9.58 19.56
CA CYS A 20 -10.83 9.57 19.34
C CYS A 20 -10.36 11.03 19.26
N ALA A 21 -9.87 11.55 20.39
CA ALA A 21 -9.23 12.85 20.44
C ALA A 21 -8.00 12.83 19.51
N ASN A 22 -7.68 13.98 18.93
CA ASN A 22 -6.48 14.21 18.15
C ASN A 22 -5.27 14.18 19.12
N ALA A 23 -4.90 12.99 19.56
CA ALA A 23 -3.88 12.78 20.57
C ALA A 23 -2.50 12.90 19.92
N GLN A 24 -1.64 13.73 20.51
CA GLN A 24 -0.24 13.83 20.09
C GLN A 24 0.51 12.50 20.27
N GLN A 25 -0.02 11.57 21.07
CA GLN A 25 0.53 10.24 21.36
C GLN A 25 -0.49 9.13 21.03
N PRO A 26 -0.04 7.94 20.57
CA PRO A 26 -0.90 6.80 20.35
C PRO A 26 -1.48 6.23 21.65
N GLN A 27 -2.53 5.43 21.51
CA GLN A 27 -3.01 4.58 22.60
C GLN A 27 -2.02 3.42 22.83
N LEU A 28 -1.11 3.59 23.79
CA LEU A 28 -0.09 2.60 24.15
C LEU A 28 -0.55 1.74 25.34
N THR A 29 -0.44 0.41 25.22
CA THR A 29 -0.65 -0.53 26.34
C THR A 29 0.64 -1.28 26.68
N GLY A 30 0.90 -1.51 27.97
CA GLY A 30 2.02 -2.35 28.42
C GLY A 30 3.43 -1.72 28.32
N ALA A 31 3.57 -0.50 27.81
CA ALA A 31 4.85 0.18 27.67
C ALA A 31 5.15 1.17 28.79
N ARG A 32 6.45 1.36 29.05
CA ARG A 32 6.97 2.48 29.86
C ARG A 32 7.36 3.64 28.93
N VAL A 33 6.60 4.73 28.97
CA VAL A 33 6.86 5.92 28.16
C VAL A 33 7.80 6.87 28.89
N VAL A 34 8.81 7.38 28.18
CA VAL A 34 9.82 8.30 28.69
C VAL A 34 9.96 9.46 27.71
N GLU A 35 9.57 10.67 28.12
CA GLU A 35 9.65 11.83 27.23
C GLU A 35 11.08 12.37 27.07
N ARG A 36 11.41 12.81 25.87
CA ARG A 36 12.67 13.47 25.52
C ARG A 36 12.39 14.60 24.52
N SER A 37 13.14 15.69 24.60
CA SER A 37 13.07 16.74 23.58
C SER A 37 14.02 16.41 22.43
N ALA A 38 13.57 16.59 21.20
CA ALA A 38 14.39 16.55 19.98
C ALA A 38 14.67 17.97 19.44
N LYS A 39 14.55 19.01 20.28
CA LYS A 39 14.81 20.41 19.89
C LYS A 39 16.22 20.64 19.33
N THR A 40 17.20 19.81 19.72
CA THR A 40 18.58 19.82 19.21
C THR A 40 18.79 18.88 18.01
N GLY A 41 17.72 18.32 17.46
CA GLY A 41 17.69 17.42 16.32
C GLY A 41 17.36 15.97 16.69
N VAL A 42 16.57 15.30 15.83
CA VAL A 42 16.25 13.87 15.95
C VAL A 42 17.53 13.03 16.08
N GLN A 43 18.50 13.21 15.16
CA GLN A 43 19.77 12.48 15.20
C GLN A 43 20.48 12.58 16.57
N THR A 44 20.53 13.79 17.15
CA THR A 44 21.17 14.06 18.44
C THR A 44 20.44 13.32 19.56
N ALA A 45 19.11 13.45 19.63
CA ALA A 45 18.28 12.78 20.63
C ALA A 45 18.43 11.25 20.55
N VAL A 46 18.48 10.70 19.32
CA VAL A 46 18.72 9.26 19.12
C VAL A 46 20.09 8.83 19.66
N GLN A 47 21.15 9.58 19.36
CA GLN A 47 22.48 9.24 19.86
C GLN A 47 22.58 9.30 21.38
N GLU A 48 21.91 10.26 22.03
CA GLU A 48 21.85 10.35 23.49
C GLU A 48 21.09 9.16 24.10
N ILE A 49 19.96 8.78 23.51
CA ILE A 49 19.18 7.62 23.94
C ILE A 49 20.00 6.34 23.79
N ILE A 50 20.63 6.12 22.64
CA ILE A 50 21.48 4.93 22.39
C ILE A 50 22.66 4.86 23.37
N LYS A 51 23.23 6.00 23.78
CA LYS A 51 24.31 6.02 24.79
C LYS A 51 23.81 5.68 26.19
N ALA A 52 22.60 6.10 26.53
CA ALA A 52 22.02 5.92 27.87
C ALA A 52 21.36 4.54 28.05
N GLU A 53 20.69 4.02 27.01
CA GLU A 53 19.94 2.78 27.04
C GLU A 53 20.79 1.62 26.50
N LYS A 54 21.04 0.63 27.35
CA LYS A 54 21.88 -0.53 27.03
C LYS A 54 21.07 -1.71 26.49
N GLY A 55 19.75 -1.71 26.71
CA GLY A 55 18.83 -2.72 26.21
C GLY A 55 18.14 -2.33 24.89
N PRO A 56 17.33 -3.24 24.32
CA PRO A 56 16.44 -2.88 23.24
C PRO A 56 15.37 -1.91 23.75
N ALA A 57 15.14 -0.85 23.00
CA ALA A 57 14.03 0.07 23.26
C ALA A 57 13.56 0.71 21.96
N TRP A 58 12.45 1.41 22.07
CA TRP A 58 11.84 2.14 20.97
C TRP A 58 12.02 3.63 21.19
N MET A 59 12.16 4.36 20.11
CA MET A 59 11.83 5.78 20.06
C MET A 59 10.58 5.95 19.22
N ALA A 60 9.76 6.92 19.56
CA ALA A 60 8.56 7.23 18.81
C ALA A 60 8.30 8.73 18.81
N TYR A 61 7.66 9.22 17.76
CA TYR A 61 7.21 10.60 17.67
C TYR A 61 6.09 10.76 16.64
N SER A 62 5.39 11.87 16.74
CA SER A 62 4.37 12.31 15.78
C SER A 62 4.97 13.27 14.76
N VAL A 63 4.57 13.15 13.50
CA VAL A 63 4.87 14.11 12.43
C VAL A 63 3.61 14.36 11.59
N PRO A 64 3.48 15.51 10.92
CA PRO A 64 2.38 15.76 9.99
C PRO A 64 2.33 14.72 8.87
N VAL A 65 1.15 14.16 8.64
CA VAL A 65 0.91 13.17 7.58
C VAL A 65 0.51 13.88 6.29
N ILE A 66 0.91 13.34 5.14
CA ILE A 66 0.44 13.81 3.84
C ILE A 66 -1.09 13.73 3.77
N THR A 67 -1.70 14.69 3.06
CA THR A 67 -3.15 14.71 2.85
C THR A 67 -3.65 13.43 2.20
N GLY A 68 -4.85 13.01 2.59
CA GLY A 68 -5.48 11.78 2.09
C GLY A 68 -5.93 10.88 3.24
N GLU A 69 -6.66 9.84 2.89
CA GLU A 69 -7.07 8.80 3.82
C GLU A 69 -5.96 7.75 3.89
N HIS A 70 -5.33 7.60 5.07
CA HIS A 70 -4.23 6.67 5.28
C HIS A 70 -4.50 5.82 6.53
N HIS A 71 -4.82 4.54 6.33
CA HIS A 71 -4.97 3.61 7.43
C HIS A 71 -3.79 2.65 7.49
N MET A 72 -3.12 2.61 8.64
CA MET A 72 -1.85 1.90 8.84
C MET A 72 -1.83 1.07 10.12
N CYS A 73 -2.95 0.44 10.45
CA CYS A 73 -3.02 -0.47 11.59
C CYS A 73 -2.70 -1.92 11.19
N CYS A 74 -2.48 -2.75 12.21
CA CYS A 74 -2.10 -4.15 12.04
C CYS A 74 -3.36 -5.00 11.88
N TYR A 75 -3.39 -5.85 10.84
CA TYR A 75 -4.59 -6.64 10.51
C TYR A 75 -4.73 -7.91 11.37
N GLY A 76 -3.61 -8.47 11.85
CA GLY A 76 -3.55 -9.79 12.50
C GLY A 76 -4.27 -9.95 13.85
N SER A 77 -4.63 -8.85 14.52
CA SER A 77 -5.16 -8.90 15.90
C SER A 77 -6.66 -8.59 16.02
N ALA A 78 -7.29 -8.03 14.99
CA ALA A 78 -8.71 -7.66 15.02
C ALA A 78 -9.66 -8.87 15.09
N ARG A 79 -9.22 -10.06 14.65
CA ARG A 79 -10.04 -11.29 14.72
C ARG A 79 -10.11 -11.94 16.10
N ILE A 80 -9.26 -11.55 17.05
CA ILE A 80 -9.11 -12.27 18.32
C ILE A 80 -10.07 -11.75 19.41
N MET A 81 -10.61 -10.52 19.29
CA MET A 81 -11.36 -9.89 20.39
C MET A 81 -12.75 -9.33 20.05
N GLY A 82 -13.38 -9.73 18.95
CA GLY A 82 -14.81 -9.43 18.70
C GLY A 82 -15.20 -7.94 18.67
N ASN A 83 -14.23 -7.02 18.69
CA ASN A 83 -14.45 -5.59 18.52
C ASN A 83 -14.42 -5.24 17.03
N SER A 84 -15.18 -4.20 16.69
CA SER A 84 -15.27 -3.65 15.32
C SER A 84 -13.91 -3.64 14.63
N ALA A 85 -13.88 -4.06 13.37
CA ALA A 85 -12.71 -4.20 12.49
C ALA A 85 -11.84 -2.93 12.30
N CYS A 86 -12.10 -1.86 13.07
CA CYS A 86 -11.55 -0.51 12.91
C CYS A 86 -10.44 -0.15 13.90
N CYS A 87 -10.26 -0.94 14.95
CA CYS A 87 -9.24 -0.70 15.98
C CYS A 87 -8.41 -1.98 16.16
N GLY A 88 -7.62 -2.33 15.15
CA GLY A 88 -6.64 -3.41 15.29
C GLY A 88 -5.61 -3.06 16.36
N SER A 89 -5.33 -3.97 17.29
CA SER A 89 -4.26 -3.80 18.28
C SER A 89 -2.92 -4.19 17.63
N CYS A 90 -2.06 -3.23 17.34
CA CYS A 90 -0.73 -3.48 16.83
C CYS A 90 0.19 -3.95 17.94
N ARG A 91 0.67 -5.20 17.90
CA ARG A 91 1.79 -5.59 18.75
C ARG A 91 3.07 -4.94 18.23
N LEU A 92 3.70 -4.13 19.05
CA LEU A 92 4.91 -3.39 18.69
C LEU A 92 6.13 -4.32 18.59
N GLU A 93 6.26 -5.24 19.55
CA GLU A 93 7.30 -6.28 19.56
C GLU A 93 6.87 -7.50 18.71
N GLY A 94 7.55 -7.73 17.59
CA GLY A 94 7.26 -8.85 16.71
C GLY A 94 8.02 -8.76 15.38
N ARG A 95 8.12 -9.89 14.68
CA ARG A 95 8.65 -9.95 13.30
C ARG A 95 7.55 -9.87 12.25
N ASP A 96 6.29 -9.96 12.67
CA ASP A 96 5.17 -10.04 11.73
C ASP A 96 4.91 -8.65 11.14
N HIS A 97 5.12 -8.53 9.81
CA HIS A 97 4.94 -7.32 9.01
C HIS A 97 3.45 -7.06 8.74
N ASP A 98 2.62 -7.13 9.77
CA ASP A 98 1.14 -7.16 9.66
C ASP A 98 0.51 -5.79 9.38
N VAL A 99 1.31 -4.76 9.10
CA VAL A 99 0.80 -3.42 8.82
C VAL A 99 0.24 -3.41 7.40
N SER A 100 -1.08 -3.34 7.29
CA SER A 100 -1.74 -3.15 6.00
C SER A 100 -1.87 -1.66 5.72
N PHE A 101 -1.45 -1.25 4.53
CA PHE A 101 -1.71 0.09 4.00
C PHE A 101 -2.91 0.02 3.06
N GLY A 102 -3.95 0.82 3.30
CA GLY A 102 -5.09 0.88 2.39
C GLY A 102 -6.13 1.93 2.78
N ASN A 103 -6.90 2.36 1.79
CA ASN A 103 -7.96 3.38 1.95
C ASN A 103 -9.32 2.75 2.30
N GLN A 104 -9.43 1.41 2.23
CA GLN A 104 -10.63 0.66 2.56
C GLN A 104 -10.26 -0.53 3.43
N VAL A 105 -10.52 -0.43 4.72
CA VAL A 105 -10.49 -1.58 5.64
C VAL A 105 -11.93 -1.83 6.07
N GLY A 106 -12.41 -3.06 5.88
CA GLY A 106 -13.81 -3.47 5.99
C GLY A 106 -14.65 -2.74 7.03
N GLY A 107 -15.44 -1.76 6.57
CA GLY A 107 -16.40 -0.99 7.38
C GLY A 107 -15.81 0.19 8.16
N CYS A 108 -14.52 0.47 8.02
CA CYS A 108 -13.79 1.49 8.75
C CYS A 108 -13.42 2.62 7.79
N LYS A 109 -14.00 3.80 8.02
CA LYS A 109 -13.57 5.00 7.32
C LYS A 109 -12.23 5.41 7.93
N ALA A 110 -11.19 5.45 7.11
CA ALA A 110 -9.94 6.07 7.47
C ALA A 110 -10.24 7.51 7.93
N THR A 111 -9.84 7.86 9.14
CA THR A 111 -9.97 9.24 9.60
C THR A 111 -8.92 10.09 8.92
N LEU A 112 -9.29 11.31 8.49
CA LEU A 112 -8.34 12.33 8.04
C LEU A 112 -7.48 12.76 9.24
N ALA A 113 -6.47 11.97 9.55
CA ALA A 113 -5.49 12.29 10.55
C ALA A 113 -4.62 13.46 10.05
N SER A 114 -4.27 14.38 10.95
CA SER A 114 -3.30 15.45 10.64
C SER A 114 -1.86 15.02 10.91
N ILE A 115 -1.68 13.91 11.62
CA ILE A 115 -0.38 13.37 12.02
C ILE A 115 -0.37 11.85 11.88
N PHE A 116 0.81 11.27 11.84
CA PHE A 116 1.03 9.84 12.04
C PHE A 116 2.23 9.64 12.96
N PHE A 117 2.42 8.42 13.44
CA PHE A 117 3.50 8.08 14.36
C PHE A 117 4.59 7.28 13.68
N VAL A 118 5.84 7.67 13.88
CA VAL A 118 7.03 6.91 13.48
C VAL A 118 7.62 6.26 14.71
N PHE A 119 7.77 4.95 14.68
CA PHE A 119 8.41 4.13 15.70
C PHE A 119 9.70 3.56 15.15
N MET A 120 10.79 3.65 15.91
CA MET A 120 12.06 3.04 15.53
C MET A 120 12.62 2.24 16.70
N ARG A 121 12.89 0.96 16.45
CA ARG A 121 13.53 0.08 17.42
C ARG A 121 15.02 0.18 17.27
N PHE A 122 15.72 0.49 18.35
CA PHE A 122 17.16 0.35 18.40
C PHE A 122 17.55 -0.88 19.20
N GLU A 123 18.59 -1.55 18.73
CA GLU A 123 19.16 -2.73 19.36
C GLU A 123 20.65 -2.72 19.05
N THR A 124 21.48 -2.99 20.06
CA THR A 124 22.95 -2.98 19.93
C THR A 124 23.51 -1.68 19.31
N GLY A 125 22.88 -0.54 19.64
CA GLY A 125 23.32 0.79 19.22
C GLY A 125 23.04 1.16 17.76
N SER A 126 22.18 0.43 17.06
CA SER A 126 21.71 0.76 15.71
C SER A 126 20.20 0.61 15.60
N ILE A 127 19.58 1.35 14.67
CA ILE A 127 18.17 1.17 14.34
C ILE A 127 18.02 -0.13 13.55
N ARG A 128 17.12 -1.00 14.00
CA ARG A 128 16.90 -2.32 13.41
C ARG A 128 15.51 -2.48 12.83
N GLN A 129 14.57 -1.58 13.11
CA GLN A 129 13.20 -1.68 12.64
C GLN A 129 12.54 -0.31 12.64
N VAL A 130 11.72 -0.02 11.63
CA VAL A 130 10.94 1.20 11.54
C VAL A 130 9.48 0.81 11.35
N ARG A 131 8.56 1.47 12.03
CA ARG A 131 7.13 1.23 11.86
C ARG A 131 6.40 2.57 11.83
N ALA A 132 5.39 2.67 11.00
CA ALA A 132 4.53 3.83 10.92
C ALA A 132 3.09 3.41 11.25
N PHE A 133 2.40 4.22 12.05
CA PHE A 133 1.04 3.96 12.50
C PHE A 133 0.16 5.20 12.42
N SER A 134 -1.10 5.01 12.06
CA SER A 134 -2.13 6.05 12.13
C SER A 134 -2.57 6.29 13.59
N PRO A 135 -3.09 7.47 13.95
CA PRO A 135 -3.46 7.80 15.32
C PRO A 135 -4.53 6.90 15.95
N GLU A 136 -5.39 6.30 15.14
CA GLU A 136 -6.45 5.39 15.57
C GLU A 136 -5.96 3.98 15.95
N CYS A 137 -4.68 3.66 15.69
CA CYS A 137 -4.13 2.35 16.03
C CYS A 137 -3.86 2.25 17.54
N ALA A 138 -4.47 1.26 18.19
CA ALA A 138 -4.05 0.84 19.54
C ALA A 138 -2.75 0.04 19.42
N ILE A 139 -1.75 0.34 20.22
CA ILE A 139 -0.42 -0.29 20.14
C ILE A 139 -0.10 -0.99 21.45
N ASP A 140 0.04 -2.31 21.40
CA ASP A 140 0.46 -3.17 22.50
C ASP A 140 1.97 -3.35 22.50
N ALA A 141 2.64 -2.88 23.54
CA ALA A 141 4.09 -2.84 23.66
C ALA A 141 4.55 -3.35 25.05
N PRO A 142 4.23 -4.60 25.40
CA PRO A 142 4.41 -5.13 26.75
C PRO A 142 5.88 -5.20 27.14
N GLY A 143 6.23 -4.52 28.24
CA GLY A 143 7.59 -4.50 28.78
C GLY A 143 8.59 -3.64 27.98
N SER A 144 8.15 -3.01 26.89
CA SER A 144 9.00 -2.13 26.09
C SER A 144 9.15 -0.75 26.75
N THR A 145 10.35 -0.18 26.67
CA THR A 145 10.55 1.26 26.92
C THR A 145 10.37 2.02 25.61
N ILE A 146 9.54 3.05 25.62
CA ILE A 146 9.31 3.95 24.48
C ILE A 146 9.80 5.34 24.87
N TYR A 147 10.86 5.80 24.22
CA TYR A 147 11.32 7.18 24.29
C TYR A 147 10.48 8.04 23.34
N TRP A 148 9.56 8.81 23.91
CA TRP A 148 8.69 9.70 23.13
C TRP A 148 9.41 11.02 22.86
N LEU A 149 9.72 11.31 21.59
CA LEU A 149 10.38 12.56 21.20
C LEU A 149 9.36 13.68 20.97
N GLN A 150 9.53 14.77 21.69
CA GLN A 150 8.85 16.05 21.49
C GLN A 150 9.68 16.95 20.57
N ASP A 151 9.09 18.02 20.02
CA ASP A 151 9.79 19.03 19.21
C ASP A 151 10.45 18.48 17.93
N VAL A 152 9.85 17.45 17.31
CA VAL A 152 10.39 16.85 16.08
C VAL A 152 10.00 17.66 14.86
N GLU A 153 10.99 18.24 14.19
CA GLU A 153 10.80 18.87 12.89
C GLU A 153 10.69 17.83 11.77
N PRO A 154 9.72 17.93 10.84
CA PRO A 154 9.51 16.92 9.79
C PRO A 154 10.75 16.68 8.92
N SER A 155 11.49 17.74 8.59
CA SER A 155 12.73 17.64 7.80
C SER A 155 13.83 16.85 8.52
N GLN A 156 13.89 16.94 9.86
CA GLN A 156 14.86 16.19 10.66
C GLN A 156 14.48 14.72 10.76
N SER A 157 13.19 14.40 10.86
CA SER A 157 12.71 13.01 10.79
C SER A 157 13.05 12.38 9.44
N ILE A 158 12.73 13.05 8.33
CA ILE A 158 13.03 12.56 6.97
C ILE A 158 14.54 12.36 6.78
N ALA A 159 15.36 13.33 7.18
CA ALA A 159 16.83 13.22 7.09
C ALA A 159 17.37 12.05 7.91
N TYR A 160 16.80 11.81 9.09
CA TYR A 160 17.18 10.66 9.93
C TYR A 160 16.76 9.34 9.29
N LEU A 161 15.51 9.21 8.82
CA LEU A 161 15.02 8.03 8.12
C LEU A 161 15.86 7.69 6.88
N GLU A 162 16.27 8.71 6.10
CA GLU A 162 17.19 8.49 4.98
C GLU A 162 18.56 7.98 5.44
N SER A 163 19.08 8.46 6.59
CA SER A 163 20.32 7.94 7.17
C SER A 163 20.19 6.47 7.60
N VAL A 164 19.01 6.05 8.08
CA VAL A 164 18.72 4.65 8.42
C VAL A 164 18.61 3.80 7.16
N LEU A 165 17.96 4.31 6.10
CA LEU A 165 17.86 3.61 4.81
C LEU A 165 19.24 3.27 4.23
N LYS A 166 20.23 4.15 4.41
CA LYS A 166 21.62 3.95 3.97
C LYS A 166 22.37 2.85 4.74
N GLN A 167 21.84 2.37 5.88
CA GLN A 167 22.43 1.27 6.65
C GLN A 167 22.16 -0.12 6.01
N GLY A 168 21.32 -0.18 4.97
CA GLY A 168 21.13 -1.37 4.11
C GLY A 168 20.40 -2.53 4.78
N ASP A 169 20.73 -3.76 4.36
CA ASP A 169 20.02 -5.02 4.69
C ASP A 169 20.03 -5.42 6.18
N SER A 170 20.58 -4.59 7.05
CA SER A 170 20.54 -4.77 8.50
C SER A 170 19.14 -4.58 9.11
N LEU A 171 18.18 -4.04 8.36
CA LEU A 171 16.86 -3.70 8.89
C LEU A 171 15.91 -4.90 8.87
N ARG A 172 15.31 -5.21 10.02
CA ARG A 172 14.11 -6.06 10.09
C ARG A 172 13.00 -5.33 9.33
N GLY A 173 12.36 -6.00 8.37
CA GLY A 173 11.33 -5.41 7.48
C GLY A 173 11.84 -4.75 6.20
N GLY A 174 13.16 -4.58 6.08
CA GLY A 174 13.78 -4.06 4.87
C GLY A 174 13.50 -2.57 4.62
N SER A 175 13.83 -2.11 3.42
CA SER A 175 13.78 -0.69 3.05
C SER A 175 12.37 -0.11 2.96
N ASP A 176 11.34 -0.93 2.71
CA ASP A 176 9.98 -0.42 2.46
C ASP A 176 9.34 0.24 3.68
N GLU A 177 9.60 -0.29 4.88
CA GLU A 177 9.13 0.32 6.15
C GLU A 177 9.66 1.75 6.34
N ILE A 178 10.84 2.05 5.77
CA ILE A 178 11.42 3.39 5.82
C ILE A 178 10.89 4.26 4.69
N VAL A 179 10.82 3.71 3.47
CA VAL A 179 10.29 4.43 2.30
C VAL A 179 8.84 4.85 2.55
N SER A 180 8.02 3.95 3.12
CA SER A 180 6.65 4.24 3.54
C SER A 180 6.58 5.37 4.57
N ALA A 181 7.36 5.28 5.65
CA ALA A 181 7.42 6.34 6.66
C ALA A 181 7.82 7.69 6.04
N ILE A 182 8.80 7.72 5.12
CA ILE A 182 9.16 8.94 4.37
C ILE A 182 8.00 9.40 3.51
N ALA A 183 7.34 8.51 2.76
CA ALA A 183 6.26 8.86 1.86
C ALA A 183 5.06 9.49 2.59
N LEU A 184 4.81 9.07 3.82
CA LEU A 184 3.69 9.57 4.62
C LEU A 184 3.97 10.93 5.25
N HIS A 185 5.22 11.40 5.28
CA HIS A 185 5.48 12.76 5.70
C HIS A 185 4.84 13.76 4.74
N ALA A 186 4.19 14.78 5.30
CA ALA A 186 3.74 15.93 4.54
C ALA A 186 4.93 16.80 4.08
N GLY A 187 4.78 17.40 2.90
CA GLY A 187 5.62 18.50 2.41
C GLY A 187 6.74 18.10 1.45
N ALA A 188 7.29 19.12 0.79
CA ALA A 188 8.20 18.97 -0.35
C ALA A 188 9.51 18.23 -0.04
N THR A 189 9.93 18.15 1.22
CA THR A 189 11.14 17.38 1.59
C THR A 189 10.94 15.89 1.37
N ALA A 190 9.75 15.35 1.67
CA ALA A 190 9.43 13.95 1.40
C ALA A 190 9.42 13.67 -0.10
N ASP A 191 8.85 14.59 -0.87
CA ASP A 191 8.75 14.51 -2.33
C ASP A 191 10.14 14.46 -2.96
N ALA A 192 11.03 15.39 -2.58
CA ALA A 192 12.40 15.43 -3.06
C ALA A 192 13.20 14.15 -2.73
N VAL A 193 12.92 13.51 -1.59
CA VAL A 193 13.55 12.23 -1.24
C VAL A 193 13.00 11.11 -2.11
N LEU A 194 11.67 10.94 -2.22
CA LEU A 194 11.07 9.91 -3.06
C LEU A 194 11.51 10.03 -4.53
N GLU A 195 11.53 11.26 -5.06
CA GLU A 195 12.01 11.55 -6.41
C GLU A 195 13.48 11.18 -6.61
N ARG A 196 14.32 11.29 -5.57
CA ARG A 196 15.71 10.80 -5.61
C ARG A 196 15.81 9.28 -5.52
N LEU A 197 14.95 8.63 -4.74
CA LEU A 197 14.95 7.18 -4.53
C LEU A 197 14.47 6.40 -5.77
N ILE A 198 13.63 7.00 -6.62
CA ILE A 198 13.12 6.38 -7.84
C ILE A 198 14.06 6.51 -9.06
N GLN A 199 15.05 7.42 -9.01
CA GLN A 199 15.94 7.68 -10.14
C GLN A 199 16.77 6.47 -10.57
N PRO A 200 17.17 6.39 -11.86
CA PRO A 200 18.20 5.47 -12.31
C PRO A 200 19.49 5.57 -11.47
N GLY A 201 20.10 4.41 -11.20
CA GLY A 201 21.30 4.31 -10.35
C GLY A 201 21.01 3.85 -8.91
N GLN A 202 19.74 3.88 -8.48
CA GLN A 202 19.30 3.19 -7.27
C GLN A 202 19.00 1.70 -7.55
N PRO A 203 19.07 0.80 -6.56
CA PRO A 203 18.68 -0.60 -6.74
C PRO A 203 17.21 -0.74 -7.17
N SER A 204 16.90 -1.60 -8.15
CA SER A 204 15.55 -1.73 -8.72
C SER A 204 14.47 -1.99 -7.67
N LYS A 205 14.77 -2.79 -6.63
CA LYS A 205 13.85 -3.00 -5.49
C LYS A 205 13.48 -1.69 -4.76
N LEU A 206 14.45 -0.83 -4.48
CA LEU A 206 14.23 0.46 -3.81
C LEU A 206 13.44 1.41 -4.72
N ARG A 207 13.76 1.40 -6.02
CA ARG A 207 13.04 2.19 -7.02
C ARG A 207 11.57 1.78 -7.11
N GLY A 208 11.29 0.47 -7.11
CA GLY A 208 9.93 -0.05 -7.10
C GLY A 208 9.13 0.34 -5.86
N GLN A 209 9.74 0.31 -4.68
CA GLN A 209 9.12 0.81 -3.44
C GLN A 209 8.80 2.29 -3.55
N ALA A 210 9.77 3.11 -3.99
CA ALA A 210 9.54 4.54 -4.21
C ALA A 210 8.44 4.80 -5.24
N ALA A 211 8.41 4.03 -6.35
CA ALA A 211 7.36 4.11 -7.36
C ALA A 211 5.98 3.84 -6.78
N PHE A 212 5.81 2.74 -6.04
CA PHE A 212 4.55 2.40 -5.38
C PHE A 212 4.05 3.54 -4.49
N TRP A 213 4.94 4.08 -3.64
CA TRP A 213 4.58 5.17 -2.73
C TRP A 213 4.28 6.48 -3.47
N ILE A 214 5.05 6.84 -4.50
CA ILE A 214 4.77 7.99 -5.36
C ILE A 214 3.39 7.84 -6.02
N GLY A 215 3.11 6.69 -6.63
CA GLY A 215 1.83 6.41 -7.28
C GLY A 215 0.66 6.49 -6.31
N SER A 216 0.80 5.88 -5.13
CA SER A 216 -0.30 5.75 -4.17
C SER A 216 -0.60 7.02 -3.36
N THR A 217 0.36 7.95 -3.25
CA THR A 217 0.25 9.09 -2.31
C THR A 217 0.41 10.47 -2.94
N ARG A 218 0.91 10.58 -4.18
CA ARG A 218 1.21 11.89 -4.83
C ARG A 218 0.26 12.27 -5.96
N GLY A 219 -0.89 11.58 -6.09
CA GLY A 219 -1.95 11.90 -7.05
C GLY A 219 -1.41 12.17 -8.46
N ALA A 220 -1.87 13.28 -9.07
CA ALA A 220 -1.45 13.71 -10.40
C ALA A 220 0.07 13.90 -10.57
N HIS A 221 0.76 14.52 -9.59
CA HIS A 221 2.22 14.70 -9.65
C HIS A 221 2.96 13.37 -9.67
N GLY A 222 2.50 12.42 -8.84
CA GLY A 222 3.06 11.07 -8.83
C GLY A 222 2.85 10.34 -10.15
N LEU A 223 1.68 10.49 -10.76
CA LEU A 223 1.38 9.93 -12.07
C LEU A 223 2.29 10.52 -13.16
N ASP A 224 2.50 11.84 -13.16
CA ASP A 224 3.40 12.51 -14.10
C ASP A 224 4.83 11.97 -14.02
N ILE A 225 5.36 11.79 -12.81
CA ILE A 225 6.69 11.21 -12.58
C ILE A 225 6.78 9.78 -13.13
N LEU A 226 5.80 8.93 -12.80
CA LEU A 226 5.79 7.54 -13.21
C LEU A 226 5.74 7.40 -14.74
N LEU A 227 4.89 8.17 -15.41
CA LEU A 227 4.77 8.14 -16.87
C LEU A 227 6.04 8.66 -17.56
N ALA A 228 6.68 9.69 -17.01
CA ALA A 228 7.95 10.19 -17.51
C ALA A 228 9.05 9.11 -17.42
N LEU A 229 9.12 8.40 -16.29
CA LEU A 229 10.08 7.33 -16.08
C LEU A 229 9.79 6.12 -16.97
N ILE A 230 8.53 5.69 -17.09
CA ILE A 230 8.14 4.59 -18.02
C ILE A 230 8.60 4.92 -19.44
N LYS A 231 8.46 6.18 -19.88
CA LYS A 231 8.88 6.61 -21.22
C LYS A 231 10.39 6.53 -21.46
N SER A 232 11.22 6.83 -20.46
CA SER A 232 12.69 6.93 -20.63
C SER A 232 13.49 5.72 -20.15
N ASP A 233 12.98 4.98 -19.16
CA ASP A 233 13.72 3.92 -18.49
C ASP A 233 13.81 2.63 -19.33
N GLN A 234 14.86 1.84 -19.08
CA GLN A 234 15.16 0.58 -19.78
C GLN A 234 15.27 -0.61 -18.83
N ASP A 235 15.25 -0.40 -17.50
CA ASP A 235 15.25 -1.46 -16.51
C ASP A 235 13.88 -2.15 -16.50
N ARG A 236 13.82 -3.34 -17.08
CA ARG A 236 12.61 -4.17 -17.18
C ARG A 236 11.95 -4.43 -15.83
N GLN A 237 12.73 -4.70 -14.79
CA GLN A 237 12.18 -4.99 -13.46
C GLN A 237 11.54 -3.74 -12.87
N PHE A 238 12.18 -2.59 -13.04
CA PHE A 238 11.61 -1.32 -12.59
C PHE A 238 10.36 -0.93 -13.39
N LEU A 239 10.35 -1.14 -14.71
CA LEU A 239 9.19 -0.83 -15.56
C LEU A 239 7.94 -1.59 -15.13
N GLU A 240 8.06 -2.89 -14.81
CA GLU A 240 6.98 -3.69 -14.24
C GLU A 240 6.39 -3.02 -12.97
N GLN A 241 7.27 -2.62 -12.05
CA GLN A 241 6.89 -2.00 -10.79
C GLN A 241 6.29 -0.60 -10.97
N ALA A 242 6.79 0.18 -11.95
CA ALA A 242 6.26 1.50 -12.26
C ALA A 242 4.86 1.42 -12.89
N ILE A 243 4.59 0.43 -13.74
CA ILE A 243 3.26 0.21 -14.33
C ILE A 243 2.26 -0.21 -13.24
N PHE A 244 2.67 -1.08 -12.32
CA PHE A 244 1.87 -1.36 -11.12
C PHE A 244 1.60 -0.07 -10.32
N ALA A 245 2.61 0.77 -10.08
CA ALA A 245 2.40 2.02 -9.37
C ALA A 245 1.43 2.98 -10.10
N VAL A 246 1.37 2.94 -11.44
CA VAL A 246 0.34 3.67 -12.20
C VAL A 246 -1.05 3.10 -11.91
N SER A 247 -1.25 1.78 -11.86
CA SER A 247 -2.57 1.18 -11.55
C SER A 247 -3.06 1.51 -10.15
N GLN A 248 -2.14 1.75 -9.20
CA GLN A 248 -2.48 2.13 -7.83
C GLN A 248 -2.71 3.64 -7.64
N ASN A 249 -2.62 4.45 -8.70
CA ASN A 249 -2.71 5.90 -8.58
C ASN A 249 -4.14 6.40 -8.31
N GLN A 250 -4.25 7.44 -7.48
CA GLN A 250 -5.53 8.03 -7.07
C GLN A 250 -6.28 8.75 -8.22
N GLU A 251 -5.56 9.16 -9.28
CA GLU A 251 -6.15 9.71 -10.51
C GLU A 251 -6.69 8.57 -11.41
N HIS A 252 -7.59 7.75 -10.87
CA HIS A 252 -8.01 6.46 -11.43
C HIS A 252 -8.32 6.52 -12.93
N GLU A 253 -9.18 7.45 -13.37
CA GLU A 253 -9.57 7.55 -14.78
C GLU A 253 -8.37 7.90 -15.69
N ARG A 254 -7.50 8.81 -15.25
CA ARG A 254 -6.33 9.23 -16.01
C ARG A 254 -5.30 8.11 -16.08
N ALA A 255 -5.03 7.45 -14.96
CA ALA A 255 -4.12 6.31 -14.87
C ALA A 255 -4.60 5.15 -15.76
N PHE A 256 -5.89 4.81 -15.71
CA PHE A 256 -6.48 3.78 -16.57
C PHE A 256 -6.34 4.10 -18.07
N ASN A 257 -6.61 5.35 -18.46
CA ASN A 257 -6.45 5.77 -19.85
C ASN A 257 -4.98 5.71 -20.31
N GLU A 258 -4.02 5.99 -19.43
CA GLU A 258 -2.60 5.83 -19.73
C GLU A 258 -2.19 4.35 -19.83
N LEU A 259 -2.73 3.45 -19.00
CA LEU A 259 -2.53 2.01 -19.15
C LEU A 259 -3.06 1.51 -20.49
N ILE A 260 -4.23 2.00 -20.96
CA ILE A 260 -4.74 1.71 -22.31
C ILE A 260 -3.75 2.18 -23.38
N ARG A 261 -3.23 3.40 -23.25
CA ARG A 261 -2.26 3.95 -24.22
C ARG A 261 -0.98 3.12 -24.25
N LEU A 262 -0.44 2.76 -23.08
CA LEU A 262 0.75 1.92 -22.95
C LEU A 262 0.53 0.54 -23.56
N ALA A 263 -0.58 -0.12 -23.23
CA ALA A 263 -0.97 -1.43 -23.78
C ALA A 263 -1.06 -1.44 -25.31
N ARG A 264 -1.49 -0.34 -25.94
CA ARG A 264 -1.68 -0.27 -27.39
C ARG A 264 -0.45 0.20 -28.17
N GLN A 265 0.38 1.05 -27.57
CA GLN A 265 1.33 1.87 -28.33
C GLN A 265 2.78 1.78 -27.84
N ASP A 266 3.05 1.23 -26.66
CA ASP A 266 4.44 1.17 -26.18
C ASP A 266 5.28 0.24 -27.08
N PRO A 267 6.47 0.68 -27.53
CA PRO A 267 7.30 -0.13 -28.42
C PRO A 267 7.83 -1.41 -27.75
N ARG A 268 7.91 -1.46 -26.42
CA ARG A 268 8.44 -2.59 -25.66
C ARG A 268 7.30 -3.56 -25.33
N HIS A 269 7.48 -4.85 -25.63
CA HIS A 269 6.42 -5.83 -25.36
C HIS A 269 6.12 -5.95 -23.86
N GLU A 270 7.13 -5.79 -23.00
CA GLU A 270 6.99 -5.99 -21.57
C GLU A 270 6.04 -4.93 -20.97
N VAL A 271 6.17 -3.68 -21.45
CA VAL A 271 5.28 -2.59 -21.02
C VAL A 271 3.84 -2.86 -21.46
N ARG A 272 3.64 -3.38 -22.67
CA ARG A 272 2.31 -3.76 -23.15
C ARG A 272 1.72 -4.90 -22.32
N GLU A 273 2.48 -5.95 -22.07
CA GLU A 273 2.07 -7.10 -21.24
C GLU A 273 1.65 -6.69 -19.83
N HIS A 274 2.48 -5.93 -19.13
CA HIS A 274 2.17 -5.49 -17.77
C HIS A 274 0.96 -4.54 -17.74
N SER A 275 0.81 -3.67 -18.74
CA SER A 275 -0.36 -2.78 -18.83
C SER A 275 -1.65 -3.57 -19.03
N LEU A 276 -1.64 -4.61 -19.88
CA LEU A 276 -2.79 -5.50 -20.08
C LEU A 276 -3.18 -6.25 -18.80
N PHE A 277 -2.20 -6.71 -18.03
CA PHE A 277 -2.46 -7.38 -16.75
C PHE A 277 -3.20 -6.46 -15.77
N TRP A 278 -2.72 -5.22 -15.60
CA TRP A 278 -3.38 -4.28 -14.66
C TRP A 278 -4.74 -3.79 -15.16
N LEU A 279 -4.94 -3.67 -16.48
CA LEU A 279 -6.27 -3.40 -17.05
C LEU A 279 -7.28 -4.51 -16.71
N ALA A 280 -6.85 -5.78 -16.70
CA ALA A 280 -7.74 -6.89 -16.33
C ALA A 280 -8.21 -6.81 -14.87
N GLN A 281 -7.38 -6.31 -13.96
CA GLN A 281 -7.72 -6.18 -12.53
C GLN A 281 -8.81 -5.13 -12.28
N GLU A 282 -8.89 -4.09 -13.11
CA GLU A 282 -9.95 -3.06 -13.03
C GLU A 282 -11.25 -3.51 -13.71
N ALA A 283 -11.15 -4.43 -14.68
CA ALA A 283 -12.25 -5.00 -15.45
C ALA A 283 -13.09 -3.95 -16.22
N GLY A 284 -14.25 -4.36 -16.71
CA GLY A 284 -15.18 -3.50 -17.45
C GLY A 284 -14.91 -3.43 -18.95
N GLN A 285 -15.89 -2.87 -19.67
CA GLN A 285 -15.98 -2.89 -21.13
C GLN A 285 -14.76 -2.27 -21.84
N LYS A 286 -14.19 -1.19 -21.29
CA LYS A 286 -13.00 -0.54 -21.87
C LYS A 286 -11.75 -1.43 -21.75
N ALA A 287 -11.57 -2.11 -20.61
CA ALA A 287 -10.49 -3.06 -20.40
C ALA A 287 -10.67 -4.27 -21.32
N ALA A 288 -11.85 -4.90 -21.29
CA ALA A 288 -12.21 -6.04 -22.14
C ALA A 288 -11.94 -5.75 -23.63
N GLY A 289 -12.38 -4.59 -24.12
CA GLY A 289 -12.16 -4.18 -25.50
C GLY A 289 -10.69 -3.97 -25.84
N THR A 290 -9.91 -3.38 -24.93
CA THR A 290 -8.47 -3.15 -25.13
C THR A 290 -7.67 -4.46 -25.11
N ILE A 291 -8.02 -5.39 -24.22
CA ILE A 291 -7.37 -6.69 -24.13
C ILE A 291 -7.71 -7.54 -25.36
N THR A 292 -8.97 -7.53 -25.80
CA THR A 292 -9.41 -8.23 -27.02
C THR A 292 -8.69 -7.69 -28.26
N ASP A 293 -8.58 -6.37 -28.39
CA ASP A 293 -7.82 -5.72 -29.47
C ASP A 293 -6.35 -6.17 -29.49
N ALA A 294 -5.69 -6.25 -28.32
CA ALA A 294 -4.32 -6.76 -28.23
C ALA A 294 -4.21 -8.23 -28.69
N ILE A 295 -5.17 -9.10 -28.30
CA ILE A 295 -5.20 -10.50 -28.75
C ILE A 295 -5.29 -10.60 -30.28
N GLU A 296 -6.10 -9.74 -30.90
CA GLU A 296 -6.33 -9.76 -32.34
C GLU A 296 -5.16 -9.13 -33.11
N ASN A 297 -4.64 -8.00 -32.63
CA ASN A 297 -3.88 -7.05 -33.46
C ASN A 297 -2.45 -6.79 -32.99
N ASP A 298 -2.02 -7.20 -31.79
CA ASP A 298 -0.62 -6.98 -31.36
C ASP A 298 0.37 -7.67 -32.33
N PRO A 299 1.50 -7.05 -32.69
CA PRO A 299 2.48 -7.71 -33.55
C PRO A 299 3.19 -8.89 -32.87
N ASP A 300 3.25 -8.91 -31.54
CA ASP A 300 3.97 -9.91 -30.77
C ASP A 300 3.02 -11.00 -30.25
N THR A 301 3.34 -12.25 -30.55
CA THR A 301 2.51 -13.39 -30.12
C THR A 301 2.60 -13.63 -28.62
N ASP A 302 3.70 -13.26 -27.96
CA ASP A 302 3.79 -13.36 -26.50
C ASP A 302 2.88 -12.34 -25.81
N VAL A 303 2.77 -11.13 -26.34
CA VAL A 303 1.77 -10.15 -25.88
C VAL A 303 0.35 -10.67 -26.09
N LYS A 304 0.05 -11.30 -27.23
CA LYS A 304 -1.27 -11.92 -27.45
C LYS A 304 -1.58 -12.99 -26.41
N LYS A 305 -0.62 -13.88 -26.12
CA LYS A 305 -0.79 -14.89 -25.06
C LYS A 305 -1.03 -14.24 -23.71
N LYS A 306 -0.32 -13.15 -23.42
CA LYS A 306 -0.47 -12.42 -22.16
C LYS A 306 -1.79 -11.67 -22.06
N ALA A 307 -2.32 -11.19 -23.17
CA ALA A 307 -3.67 -10.65 -23.26
C ALA A 307 -4.74 -11.73 -23.05
N VAL A 308 -4.55 -12.96 -23.57
CA VAL A 308 -5.45 -14.09 -23.26
C VAL A 308 -5.43 -14.40 -21.76
N PHE A 309 -4.24 -14.47 -21.14
CA PHE A 309 -4.13 -14.60 -19.69
C PHE A 309 -4.83 -13.45 -18.95
N ALA A 310 -4.70 -12.21 -19.42
CA ALA A 310 -5.39 -11.07 -18.83
C ALA A 310 -6.92 -11.26 -18.84
N LEU A 311 -7.51 -11.84 -19.90
CA LEU A 311 -8.94 -12.19 -19.90
C LEU A 311 -9.32 -13.22 -18.82
N SER A 312 -8.43 -14.13 -18.43
CA SER A 312 -8.71 -15.11 -17.37
C SER A 312 -8.69 -14.51 -15.97
N GLU A 313 -7.97 -13.39 -15.80
CA GLU A 313 -7.92 -12.65 -14.54
C GLU A 313 -9.11 -11.69 -14.36
N MET A 314 -9.89 -11.44 -15.41
CA MET A 314 -11.11 -10.65 -15.33
C MET A 314 -12.22 -11.41 -14.55
N PRO A 315 -13.24 -10.70 -14.02
CA PRO A 315 -14.43 -11.33 -13.47
C PRO A 315 -15.02 -12.36 -14.45
N LYS A 316 -15.40 -13.55 -13.94
CA LYS A 316 -15.81 -14.69 -14.78
C LYS A 316 -16.89 -14.34 -15.81
N GLU A 317 -17.81 -13.45 -15.45
CA GLU A 317 -18.92 -13.03 -16.33
C GLU A 317 -18.50 -12.19 -17.53
N GLU A 318 -17.32 -11.58 -17.48
CA GLU A 318 -16.74 -10.84 -18.59
C GLU A 318 -15.67 -11.68 -19.31
N GLY A 319 -14.76 -12.30 -18.53
CA GLY A 319 -13.61 -13.02 -19.06
C GLY A 319 -13.95 -14.32 -19.79
N VAL A 320 -14.80 -15.18 -19.21
CA VAL A 320 -15.12 -16.50 -19.77
C VAL A 320 -15.79 -16.41 -21.15
N PRO A 321 -16.80 -15.55 -21.38
CA PRO A 321 -17.38 -15.37 -22.72
C PRO A 321 -16.34 -14.95 -23.77
N LEU A 322 -15.41 -14.05 -23.41
CA LEU A 322 -14.36 -13.60 -24.32
C LEU A 322 -13.35 -14.71 -24.61
N LEU A 323 -12.96 -15.49 -23.61
CA LEU A 323 -12.09 -16.66 -23.79
C LEU A 323 -12.72 -17.71 -24.72
N ILE A 324 -14.02 -17.99 -24.57
CA ILE A 324 -14.76 -18.88 -25.49
C ILE A 324 -14.73 -18.33 -26.92
N ASP A 325 -14.93 -17.03 -27.09
CA ASP A 325 -14.88 -16.39 -28.40
C ASP A 325 -13.50 -16.53 -29.06
N GLN A 326 -12.44 -16.26 -28.30
CA GLN A 326 -11.06 -16.40 -28.77
C GLN A 326 -10.70 -17.86 -29.09
N ALA A 327 -11.11 -18.81 -28.26
CA ALA A 327 -10.90 -20.23 -28.51
C ALA A 327 -11.61 -20.72 -29.79
N ARG A 328 -12.81 -20.19 -30.07
CA ARG A 328 -13.62 -20.59 -31.23
C ARG A 328 -13.19 -19.93 -32.54
N LYS A 329 -12.89 -18.63 -32.51
CA LYS A 329 -12.83 -17.79 -33.72
C LYS A 329 -11.44 -17.28 -34.06
N ASN A 330 -10.51 -17.24 -33.11
CA ASN A 330 -9.23 -16.58 -33.35
C ASN A 330 -8.43 -17.30 -34.46
N ARG A 331 -7.86 -16.53 -35.39
CA ARG A 331 -7.11 -17.08 -36.53
C ARG A 331 -5.78 -17.70 -36.11
N ASN A 332 -5.14 -17.17 -35.05
CA ASN A 332 -3.89 -17.67 -34.54
C ASN A 332 -4.11 -18.95 -33.71
N PRO A 333 -3.59 -20.12 -34.14
CA PRO A 333 -3.76 -21.38 -33.40
C PRO A 333 -3.12 -21.36 -32.02
N VAL A 334 -2.06 -20.57 -31.81
CA VAL A 334 -1.42 -20.40 -30.50
C VAL A 334 -2.38 -19.70 -29.53
N VAL A 335 -3.07 -18.66 -29.99
CA VAL A 335 -4.07 -17.94 -29.20
C VAL A 335 -5.26 -18.83 -28.87
N ARG A 336 -5.77 -19.60 -29.84
CA ARG A 336 -6.87 -20.56 -29.57
C ARG A 336 -6.47 -21.58 -28.50
N LYS A 337 -5.26 -22.13 -28.60
CA LYS A 337 -4.74 -23.09 -27.62
C LYS A 337 -4.63 -22.47 -26.24
N GLU A 338 -4.10 -21.24 -26.14
CA GLU A 338 -3.98 -20.51 -24.88
C GLU A 338 -5.36 -20.25 -24.25
N ALA A 339 -6.35 -19.85 -25.06
CA ALA A 339 -7.71 -19.60 -24.58
C ALA A 339 -8.36 -20.89 -24.03
N VAL A 340 -8.21 -22.03 -24.72
CA VAL A 340 -8.67 -23.33 -24.22
C VAL A 340 -7.98 -23.72 -22.91
N PHE A 341 -6.68 -23.45 -22.77
CA PHE A 341 -5.93 -23.70 -21.54
C PHE A 341 -6.53 -22.93 -20.35
N TRP A 342 -6.74 -21.63 -20.48
CA TRP A 342 -7.30 -20.80 -19.41
C TRP A 342 -8.78 -21.11 -19.13
N LEU A 343 -9.57 -21.47 -20.14
CA LEU A 343 -10.92 -22.02 -19.93
C LEU A 343 -10.91 -23.25 -19.03
N GLY A 344 -9.93 -24.15 -19.21
CA GLY A 344 -9.75 -25.32 -18.36
C GLY A 344 -9.41 -25.00 -16.89
N GLN A 345 -8.88 -23.79 -16.60
CA GLN A 345 -8.57 -23.33 -15.23
C GLN A 345 -9.71 -22.48 -14.61
N SER A 346 -10.74 -22.13 -15.39
CA SER A 346 -11.77 -21.18 -14.96
C SER A 346 -12.77 -21.71 -13.92
N GLU A 347 -12.89 -23.04 -13.82
CA GLU A 347 -13.95 -23.73 -13.05
C GLU A 347 -15.38 -23.23 -13.40
N ASP A 348 -15.58 -22.74 -14.62
CA ASP A 348 -16.85 -22.20 -15.09
C ASP A 348 -17.63 -23.24 -15.91
N PRO A 349 -18.93 -23.49 -15.62
CA PRO A 349 -19.73 -24.44 -16.39
C PRO A 349 -19.78 -24.15 -17.90
N ARG A 350 -19.76 -22.87 -18.30
CA ARG A 350 -19.76 -22.49 -19.73
C ARG A 350 -18.48 -22.93 -20.43
N ALA A 351 -17.34 -22.89 -19.71
CA ALA A 351 -16.07 -23.38 -20.21
C ALA A 351 -16.10 -24.89 -20.42
N LEU A 352 -16.70 -25.64 -19.49
CA LEU A 352 -16.89 -27.08 -19.61
C LEU A 352 -17.77 -27.42 -20.81
N ASP A 353 -18.92 -26.76 -20.96
CA ASP A 353 -19.84 -26.98 -22.09
C ASP A 353 -19.13 -26.74 -23.43
N PHE A 354 -18.35 -25.65 -23.51
CA PHE A 354 -17.56 -25.35 -24.69
C PHE A 354 -16.49 -26.42 -24.97
N ILE A 355 -15.71 -26.83 -23.97
CA ILE A 355 -14.66 -27.82 -24.13
C ILE A 355 -15.24 -29.18 -24.56
N THR A 356 -16.37 -29.59 -23.99
CA THR A 356 -17.09 -30.80 -24.42
C THR A 356 -17.48 -30.70 -25.90
N SER A 357 -18.05 -29.56 -26.31
CA SER A 357 -18.50 -29.37 -27.71
C SER A 357 -17.40 -29.50 -28.75
N ILE A 358 -16.14 -29.15 -28.40
CA ILE A 358 -14.99 -29.26 -29.30
C ILE A 358 -14.29 -30.63 -29.26
N LEU A 359 -14.64 -31.50 -28.30
CA LEU A 359 -14.13 -32.88 -28.21
C LEU A 359 -15.06 -33.90 -28.88
N GLU A 360 -16.34 -33.56 -29.01
CA GLU A 360 -17.36 -34.38 -29.68
C GLU A 360 -17.31 -34.30 -31.22
N HIS A 361 -16.48 -33.40 -31.76
CA HIS A 361 -16.23 -33.19 -33.19
C HIS A 361 -14.75 -33.36 -33.49
#